data_AF-A0A810NU46-F1
#
_entry.id   AF-A0A810NU46-F1
#
_cell.length_a   1.000
_cell.length_b   1.000
_cell.length_c   1.000
_cell.angle_alpha   90.00
_cell.angle_beta   90.00
_cell.angle_gamma   90.00
#
_symmetry.space_group_name_H-M   'P 1'
#
loop_
_entity.id
_entity.type
_entity.pdbx_description
1 polymer ?
#
loop_
_entity_poly.entity_id
_entity_poly.type
_entity_poly.pdbx_seq_one_letter_code
_entity_poly.pdbx_strand_id
1 'polypeptide(L)'
;MPTAAQLHAESFWQREQITPELAECCAAIAAGLGIPRGDVGTKGDEKHLKGHHRSQEWLLNSRFCTNRTYTVQAGLTTEQARHIAAIDIVPGAWGTTENRRRTAAITARLVAAMKAGELNEVLEVYGAAPDLQTVTGWNNREDRPASANDSHLDHVHLGIDRRKLRDRAFLQRLASFVMGDDMSAKAESEVHALWQGTYFGGNSCGRKVPFQGSSSNALVAKADYTVQLLETILTAVKGEADTAAILTRIDQRAAELRAGLVADILAALPPDRRASPAELETALERALAGGVE
;
A
#
# COMPACT_ATOMS: atom_id res chain seq x y z
N MET A 1 -8.71 31.06 -4.76
CA MET A 1 -8.60 29.79 -5.51
C MET A 1 -9.30 29.95 -6.85
N PRO A 2 -8.71 29.48 -7.96
CA PRO A 2 -9.41 29.47 -9.25
C PRO A 2 -10.64 28.57 -9.20
N THR A 3 -11.66 28.88 -9.99
CA THR A 3 -12.83 28.00 -10.18
C THR A 3 -12.51 26.86 -11.16
N ALA A 4 -13.28 25.78 -11.14
CA ALA A 4 -13.15 24.69 -12.13
C ALA A 4 -13.24 25.21 -13.57
N ALA A 5 -14.16 26.15 -13.84
CA ALA A 5 -14.29 26.79 -15.15
C ALA A 5 -13.02 27.58 -15.55
N GLN A 6 -12.39 28.27 -14.60
CA GLN A 6 -11.14 29.00 -14.85
C GLN A 6 -9.96 28.05 -15.12
N LEU A 7 -9.88 26.93 -14.40
CA LEU A 7 -8.87 25.90 -14.63
C LEU A 7 -9.06 25.23 -16.00
N HIS A 8 -10.30 24.83 -16.32
CA HIS A 8 -10.63 24.18 -17.58
C HIS A 8 -10.42 25.09 -18.80
N ALA A 9 -10.51 26.41 -18.62
CA ALA A 9 -10.20 27.40 -19.65
C ALA A 9 -8.70 27.62 -19.85
N GLU A 10 -7.83 27.15 -18.95
CA GLU A 10 -6.39 27.30 -19.12
C GLU A 10 -5.84 26.28 -20.13
N SER A 11 -5.10 26.77 -21.13
CA SER A 11 -4.58 25.92 -22.20
C SER A 11 -3.70 24.78 -21.68
N PHE A 12 -2.93 25.02 -20.62
CA PHE A 12 -2.06 24.00 -20.01
C PHE A 12 -2.84 22.92 -19.27
N TRP A 13 -4.03 23.21 -18.72
CA TRP A 13 -4.85 22.21 -18.02
C TRP A 13 -5.29 21.08 -18.94
N GLN A 14 -5.67 21.43 -20.17
CA GLN A 14 -6.17 20.49 -21.17
C GLN A 14 -5.05 19.74 -21.92
N ARG A 15 -3.81 20.17 -21.75
CA ARG A 15 -2.63 19.57 -22.38
C ARG A 15 -1.98 18.49 -21.53
N GLU A 16 -2.38 18.37 -20.27
CA GLU A 16 -1.86 17.33 -19.38
C GLU A 16 -2.27 15.94 -19.87
N GLN A 17 -1.35 15.00 -19.73
CA GLN A 17 -1.49 13.66 -20.29
C GLN A 17 -1.30 12.61 -19.19
N ILE A 18 -2.17 11.61 -19.19
CA ILE A 18 -1.96 10.35 -18.50
C ILE A 18 -1.47 9.38 -19.57
N THR A 19 -0.30 8.76 -19.36
CA THR A 19 0.20 7.78 -20.33
C THR A 19 -0.71 6.55 -20.34
N PRO A 20 -0.87 5.85 -21.48
CA PRO A 20 -1.57 4.57 -21.54
C PRO A 20 -1.08 3.57 -20.49
N GLU A 21 0.23 3.50 -20.28
CA GLU A 21 0.85 2.57 -19.34
C GLU A 21 0.52 2.91 -17.88
N LEU A 22 0.48 4.20 -17.52
CA LEU A 22 0.02 4.63 -16.20
C LEU A 22 -1.47 4.33 -16.01
N ALA A 23 -2.29 4.56 -17.04
CA ALA A 23 -3.72 4.24 -17.00
C ALA A 23 -3.98 2.73 -16.86
N GLU A 24 -3.18 1.89 -17.52
CA GLU A 24 -3.18 0.42 -17.37
C GLU A 24 -2.78 0.03 -15.94
N CYS A 25 -1.74 0.65 -15.38
CA CYS A 25 -1.33 0.44 -13.99
C CYS A 25 -2.46 0.76 -13.00
N CYS A 26 -3.09 1.93 -13.13
CA CYS A 26 -4.21 2.31 -12.27
C CYS A 26 -5.39 1.34 -12.38
N ALA A 27 -5.69 0.87 -13.61
CA ALA A 27 -6.74 -0.12 -13.83
C ALA A 27 -6.40 -1.47 -13.18
N ALA A 28 -5.15 -1.92 -13.28
CA ALA A 28 -4.67 -3.15 -12.65
C ALA A 28 -4.75 -3.07 -11.12
N ILE A 29 -4.33 -1.94 -10.53
CA ILE A 29 -4.46 -1.70 -9.08
C ILE A 29 -5.92 -1.76 -8.65
N ALA A 30 -6.81 -1.05 -9.35
CA ALA A 30 -8.23 -1.04 -9.02
C ALA A 30 -8.84 -2.45 -9.07
N ALA A 31 -8.54 -3.19 -10.14
CA ALA A 31 -9.00 -4.57 -10.30
C ALA A 31 -8.46 -5.51 -9.21
N GLY A 32 -7.15 -5.47 -8.94
CA GLY A 32 -6.51 -6.33 -7.96
C GLY A 32 -6.94 -6.06 -6.52
N LEU A 33 -7.25 -4.79 -6.19
CA LEU A 33 -7.79 -4.42 -4.88
C LEU A 33 -9.31 -4.61 -4.77
N GLY A 34 -10.00 -4.98 -5.86
CA GLY A 34 -11.45 -5.11 -5.91
C GLY A 34 -12.20 -3.80 -5.65
N ILE A 35 -11.64 -2.66 -6.09
CA ILE A 35 -12.21 -1.32 -5.87
C ILE A 35 -12.66 -0.67 -7.18
N PRO A 36 -13.60 0.29 -7.14
CA PRO A 36 -13.95 1.11 -8.29
C PRO A 36 -12.74 1.76 -8.95
N ARG A 37 -12.72 1.81 -10.29
CA ARG A 37 -11.64 2.49 -11.03
C ARG A 37 -11.47 3.95 -10.64
N GLY A 38 -12.56 4.62 -10.23
CA GLY A 38 -12.53 6.01 -9.79
C GLY A 38 -11.73 6.24 -8.49
N ASP A 39 -11.49 5.19 -7.71
CA ASP A 39 -10.75 5.25 -6.46
C ASP A 39 -9.23 5.13 -6.67
N VAL A 40 -8.78 5.00 -7.93
CA VAL A 40 -7.37 5.09 -8.33
C VAL A 40 -7.22 6.24 -9.33
N GLY A 41 -6.86 7.42 -8.81
CA GLY A 41 -6.79 8.67 -9.57
C GLY A 41 -5.36 9.11 -9.87
N THR A 42 -5.17 10.00 -10.85
CA THR A 42 -3.83 10.55 -11.19
C THR A 42 -3.79 12.07 -11.20
N LYS A 43 -4.81 12.74 -11.74
CA LYS A 43 -4.85 14.21 -11.84
C LYS A 43 -5.17 14.89 -10.51
N GLY A 44 -5.77 14.20 -9.54
CA GLY A 44 -6.26 14.84 -8.32
C GLY A 44 -7.37 15.87 -8.59
N ASP A 45 -7.88 16.50 -7.53
CA ASP A 45 -8.95 17.51 -7.61
C ASP A 45 -8.44 18.91 -8.05
N GLU A 46 -9.35 19.88 -8.14
CA GLU A 46 -9.03 21.28 -8.49
C GLU A 46 -8.16 22.01 -7.45
N LYS A 47 -7.92 21.42 -6.27
CA LYS A 47 -7.03 21.98 -5.25
C LYS A 47 -5.57 21.56 -5.48
N HIS A 48 -5.32 20.51 -6.25
CA HIS A 48 -3.99 19.99 -6.55
C HIS A 48 -3.25 20.82 -7.61
N LEU A 49 -3.04 22.12 -7.39
CA LEU A 49 -2.47 23.03 -8.41
C LEU A 49 -0.95 22.93 -8.57
N LYS A 50 -0.29 22.00 -7.85
CA LYS A 50 1.17 21.80 -7.82
C LYS A 50 1.51 20.34 -7.54
N GLY A 51 2.78 19.98 -7.70
CA GLY A 51 3.29 18.64 -7.38
C GLY A 51 3.08 17.63 -8.50
N HIS A 52 3.13 16.34 -8.15
CA HIS A 52 3.13 15.23 -9.10
C HIS A 52 1.78 15.04 -9.85
N HIS A 53 0.67 15.49 -9.27
CA HIS A 53 -0.67 15.53 -9.89
C HIS A 53 -0.80 16.50 -11.07
N ARG A 54 0.22 17.31 -11.30
CA ARG A 54 0.28 18.23 -12.43
C ARG A 54 1.47 17.90 -13.32
N SER A 55 1.29 18.17 -14.61
CA SER A 55 2.38 18.09 -15.57
C SER A 55 3.45 19.15 -15.31
N GLN A 56 4.69 18.91 -15.70
CA GLN A 56 5.73 19.94 -15.59
C GLN A 56 5.43 21.16 -16.46
N GLU A 57 4.80 20.97 -17.62
CA GLU A 57 4.33 22.05 -18.47
C GLU A 57 3.32 22.95 -17.74
N TRP A 58 2.37 22.37 -17.00
CA TRP A 58 1.51 23.11 -16.09
C TRP A 58 2.32 23.86 -15.04
N LEU A 59 3.20 23.14 -14.33
CA LEU A 59 3.98 23.71 -13.22
C LEU A 59 4.79 24.92 -13.65
N LEU A 60 5.36 24.92 -14.86
CA LEU A 60 6.20 26.01 -15.35
C LEU A 60 5.40 27.17 -15.96
N ASN A 61 4.24 26.91 -16.55
CA ASN A 61 3.57 27.91 -17.39
C ASN A 61 2.19 28.36 -16.89
N SER A 62 1.47 27.56 -16.09
CA SER A 62 0.11 27.91 -15.65
C SER A 62 0.12 29.10 -14.71
N ARG A 63 -0.72 30.12 -14.91
CA ARG A 63 -0.81 31.26 -13.97
C ARG A 63 -1.32 30.87 -12.57
N PHE A 64 -1.96 29.70 -12.45
CA PHE A 64 -2.53 29.22 -11.20
C PHE A 64 -1.56 28.34 -10.39
N CYS A 65 -0.44 27.93 -10.97
CA CYS A 65 0.63 27.28 -10.23
C CYS A 65 1.58 28.31 -9.63
N THR A 66 1.60 28.44 -8.30
CA THR A 66 2.50 29.37 -7.60
C THR A 66 3.85 28.74 -7.23
N ASN A 67 3.99 27.41 -7.33
CA ASN A 67 5.24 26.71 -7.05
C ASN A 67 5.84 26.14 -8.35
N ARG A 68 6.89 26.80 -8.83
CA ARG A 68 7.54 26.52 -10.13
C ARG A 68 8.71 25.56 -10.05
N THR A 69 9.04 25.05 -8.87
CA THR A 69 10.27 24.26 -8.65
C THR A 69 9.96 22.87 -8.10
N TYR A 70 8.88 22.75 -7.33
CA TYR A 70 8.51 21.48 -6.74
C TYR A 70 8.14 20.45 -7.81
N THR A 71 8.83 19.31 -7.79
CA THR A 71 8.70 18.18 -8.74
C THR A 71 9.15 18.46 -10.17
N VAL A 72 9.78 19.60 -10.44
CA VAL A 72 10.38 19.89 -11.75
C VAL A 72 11.64 19.03 -11.94
N GLN A 73 11.78 18.45 -13.12
CA GLN A 73 12.84 17.54 -13.50
C GLN A 73 13.55 18.05 -14.77
N ALA A 74 14.87 17.89 -14.80
CA ALA A 74 15.67 18.17 -15.98
C ALA A 74 15.65 16.99 -16.97
N GLY A 75 15.98 17.26 -18.24
CA GLY A 75 16.17 16.23 -19.26
C GLY A 75 14.87 15.56 -19.74
N LEU A 76 13.72 16.18 -19.53
CA LEU A 76 12.45 15.69 -20.09
C LEU A 76 12.34 16.05 -21.57
N THR A 77 11.77 15.14 -22.35
CA THR A 77 11.24 15.48 -23.68
C THR A 77 10.01 16.39 -23.56
N THR A 78 9.64 17.07 -24.66
CA THR A 78 8.43 17.90 -24.70
C THR A 78 7.16 17.12 -24.34
N GLU A 79 7.08 15.85 -24.75
CA GLU A 79 5.97 14.96 -24.40
C GLU A 79 5.96 14.66 -22.90
N GLN A 80 7.10 14.21 -22.34
CA GLN A 80 7.21 13.90 -20.91
C GLN A 80 6.91 15.09 -20.00
N ALA A 81 7.19 16.31 -20.45
CA ALA A 81 6.83 17.52 -19.72
C ALA A 81 5.31 17.66 -19.52
N ARG A 82 4.48 17.03 -20.36
CA ARG A 82 3.01 17.04 -20.26
C ARG A 82 2.45 15.91 -19.40
N HIS A 83 3.26 14.94 -18.99
CA HIS A 83 2.78 13.80 -18.22
C HIS A 83 2.46 14.18 -16.78
N ILE A 84 1.28 13.77 -16.31
CA ILE A 84 0.93 13.68 -14.89
C ILE A 84 1.64 12.46 -14.30
N ALA A 85 2.24 12.64 -13.13
CA ALA A 85 3.20 11.69 -12.57
C ALA A 85 2.82 11.27 -11.15
N ALA A 86 1.53 11.23 -10.84
CA ALA A 86 1.01 10.80 -9.56
C ALA A 86 -0.03 9.70 -9.68
N ILE A 87 -0.18 8.94 -8.59
CA ILE A 87 -1.31 8.04 -8.36
C ILE A 87 -1.81 8.29 -6.93
N ASP A 88 -3.11 8.48 -6.77
CA ASP A 88 -3.80 8.39 -5.48
C ASP A 88 -4.62 7.11 -5.45
N ILE A 89 -4.60 6.41 -4.32
CA ILE A 89 -5.34 5.16 -4.11
C ILE A 89 -6.20 5.29 -2.86
N VAL A 90 -7.51 5.19 -3.02
CA VAL A 90 -8.50 5.15 -1.93
C VAL A 90 -9.01 3.70 -1.80
N PRO A 91 -8.42 2.86 -0.95
CA PRO A 91 -8.71 1.43 -0.96
C PRO A 91 -10.10 1.08 -0.40
N GLY A 92 -10.81 1.99 0.26
CA GLY A 92 -12.14 1.74 0.81
C GLY A 92 -12.93 3.01 1.07
N ALA A 93 -14.00 2.93 1.86
CA ALA A 93 -14.82 4.09 2.15
C ALA A 93 -14.03 5.13 2.97
N TRP A 94 -13.89 6.34 2.43
CA TRP A 94 -13.15 7.44 3.05
C TRP A 94 -13.59 7.72 4.50
N GLY A 95 -12.62 7.94 5.39
CA GLY A 95 -12.86 8.27 6.80
C GLY A 95 -13.16 7.07 7.69
N THR A 96 -13.24 5.86 7.13
CA THR A 96 -13.47 4.64 7.90
C THR A 96 -12.15 4.06 8.42
N THR A 97 -12.18 3.47 9.62
CA THR A 97 -11.03 2.73 10.17
C THR A 97 -10.55 1.64 9.23
N GLU A 98 -11.48 0.98 8.53
CA GLU A 98 -11.16 -0.07 7.57
C GLU A 98 -10.35 0.47 6.38
N ASN A 99 -10.77 1.59 5.79
CA ASN A 99 -10.01 2.26 4.75
C ASN A 99 -8.59 2.61 5.22
N ARG A 100 -8.45 3.17 6.43
CA ARG A 100 -7.14 3.53 6.99
C ARG A 100 -6.22 2.33 7.18
N ARG A 101 -6.75 1.17 7.60
CA ARG A 101 -5.97 -0.07 7.70
C ARG A 101 -5.45 -0.51 6.35
N ARG A 102 -6.31 -0.49 5.32
CA ARG A 102 -5.90 -0.84 3.95
C ARG A 102 -4.88 0.16 3.41
N THR A 103 -5.06 1.46 3.66
CA THR A 103 -4.10 2.52 3.33
C THR A 103 -2.75 2.27 4.01
N ALA A 104 -2.75 1.94 5.31
CA ALA A 104 -1.53 1.66 6.06
C ALA A 104 -0.80 0.42 5.52
N ALA A 105 -1.52 -0.64 5.16
CA ALA A 105 -0.94 -1.83 4.56
C ALA A 105 -0.31 -1.57 3.18
N ILE A 106 -0.98 -0.80 2.31
CA ILE A 106 -0.39 -0.38 1.01
C ILE A 106 0.85 0.49 1.25
N THR A 107 0.75 1.48 2.15
CA THR A 107 1.85 2.41 2.47
C THR A 107 3.08 1.66 2.97
N ALA A 108 2.91 0.72 3.90
CA ALA A 108 4.02 -0.06 4.46
C ALA A 108 4.76 -0.85 3.38
N ARG A 109 4.05 -1.51 2.47
CA ARG A 109 4.64 -2.29 1.36
C ARG A 109 5.44 -1.40 0.42
N LEU A 110 4.90 -0.25 0.05
CA LEU A 110 5.56 0.68 -0.85
C LEU A 110 6.81 1.32 -0.22
N VAL A 111 6.71 1.76 1.04
CA VAL A 111 7.87 2.29 1.78
C VAL A 111 8.95 1.23 1.91
N ALA A 112 8.59 -0.01 2.25
CA ALA A 112 9.52 -1.12 2.34
C ALA A 112 10.22 -1.40 1.01
N ALA A 113 9.48 -1.47 -0.10
CA ALA A 113 10.03 -1.68 -1.43
C ALA A 113 10.96 -0.52 -1.87
N MET A 114 10.62 0.73 -1.54
CA MET A 114 11.50 1.87 -1.77
C MET A 114 12.81 1.75 -0.98
N LYS A 115 12.74 1.48 0.33
CA LYS A 115 13.93 1.26 1.18
C LYS A 115 14.75 0.05 0.73
N ALA A 116 14.10 -0.96 0.15
CA ALA A 116 14.77 -2.11 -0.40
C ALA A 116 15.54 -1.80 -1.70
N GLY A 117 15.20 -0.71 -2.40
CA GLY A 117 15.77 -0.29 -3.67
C GLY A 117 15.01 -0.84 -4.89
N GLU A 118 13.78 -1.33 -4.70
CA GLU A 118 12.98 -2.05 -5.72
C GLU A 118 12.02 -1.11 -6.47
N LEU A 119 11.79 0.08 -5.92
CA LEU A 119 10.94 1.14 -6.48
C LEU A 119 11.69 2.49 -6.55
N ASN A 120 12.92 2.51 -7.05
CA ASN A 120 13.74 3.73 -7.18
C ASN A 120 13.09 4.80 -8.09
N GLU A 121 12.20 4.40 -8.99
CA GLU A 121 11.45 5.29 -9.87
C GLU A 121 10.28 6.01 -9.17
N VAL A 122 9.82 5.50 -8.03
CA VAL A 122 8.90 6.21 -7.14
C VAL A 122 9.72 7.21 -6.34
N LEU A 123 9.34 8.48 -6.37
CA LEU A 123 10.07 9.58 -5.76
C LEU A 123 9.56 9.89 -4.36
N GLU A 124 8.25 9.76 -4.15
CA GLU A 124 7.62 9.95 -2.84
C GLU A 124 6.40 9.04 -2.69
N VAL A 125 6.18 8.55 -1.47
CA VAL A 125 4.96 7.86 -1.00
C VAL A 125 4.48 8.57 0.25
N TYR A 126 3.17 8.81 0.36
CA TYR A 126 2.52 9.23 1.60
C TYR A 126 1.24 8.42 1.85
N GLY A 127 0.98 8.06 3.10
CA GLY A 127 -0.26 7.39 3.49
C GLY A 127 -0.34 7.18 5.00
N ALA A 128 -1.34 6.44 5.47
CA ALA A 128 -1.50 6.14 6.89
C ALA A 128 -0.33 5.29 7.44
N ALA A 129 0.08 5.59 8.67
CA ALA A 129 0.93 4.72 9.45
C ALA A 129 0.12 3.58 10.11
N PRO A 130 0.78 2.53 10.62
CA PRO A 130 0.13 1.43 11.35
C PRO A 130 -0.75 1.86 12.53
N ASP A 131 -0.46 3.00 13.17
CA ASP A 131 -1.27 3.55 14.26
C ASP A 131 -2.63 4.14 13.81
N LEU A 132 -2.86 4.24 12.49
CA LEU A 132 -4.07 4.78 11.84
C LEU A 132 -4.38 6.25 12.15
N GLN A 133 -3.48 6.95 12.84
CA GLN A 133 -3.65 8.33 13.28
C GLN A 133 -2.59 9.27 12.71
N THR A 134 -1.44 8.74 12.31
CA THR A 134 -0.35 9.50 11.73
C THR A 134 -0.18 9.21 10.25
N VAL A 135 0.28 10.22 9.51
CA VAL A 135 0.70 10.07 8.11
C VAL A 135 2.19 9.78 8.08
N THR A 136 2.58 8.76 7.33
CA THR A 136 3.96 8.35 7.10
C THR A 136 4.25 8.24 5.61
N GLY A 137 5.52 8.04 5.28
CA GLY A 137 5.97 8.04 3.90
C GLY A 137 7.48 7.90 3.77
N TRP A 138 7.93 7.85 2.53
CA TRP A 138 9.34 7.82 2.17
C TRP A 138 9.60 8.70 0.97
N ASN A 139 10.73 9.40 0.96
CA ASN A 139 11.17 10.23 -0.16
C ASN A 139 12.49 9.67 -0.69
N ASN A 140 12.46 9.08 -1.89
CA ASN A 140 13.64 8.50 -2.54
C ASN A 140 14.61 9.55 -3.08
N ARG A 141 14.18 10.80 -3.30
CA ARG A 141 15.12 11.86 -3.72
C ARG A 141 16.09 12.24 -2.62
N GLU A 142 15.62 12.18 -1.38
CA GLU A 142 16.37 12.58 -0.19
C GLU A 142 16.76 11.38 0.69
N ASP A 143 16.40 10.17 0.25
CA ASP A 143 16.63 8.89 0.92
C ASP A 143 16.28 8.92 2.41
N ARG A 144 15.07 9.40 2.74
CA ARG A 144 14.65 9.58 4.13
C ARG A 144 13.16 9.39 4.37
N PRO A 145 12.75 9.15 5.64
CA PRO A 145 11.36 9.23 6.04
C PRO A 145 10.75 10.59 5.73
N ALA A 146 9.48 10.57 5.34
CA ALA A 146 8.71 11.76 5.03
C ALA A 146 7.27 11.65 5.57
N SER A 147 6.57 12.77 5.62
CA SER A 147 5.17 12.85 6.05
C SER A 147 4.46 13.97 5.29
N ALA A 148 3.13 13.99 5.35
CA ALA A 148 2.26 14.95 4.69
C ALA A 148 1.08 15.33 5.61
N ASN A 149 0.08 16.03 5.08
CA ASN A 149 -1.12 16.42 5.83
C ASN A 149 -2.09 15.23 6.02
N ASP A 150 -3.00 15.37 6.99
CA ASP A 150 -3.92 14.32 7.45
C ASP A 150 -4.89 13.76 6.40
N SER A 151 -5.06 14.40 5.24
CA SER A 151 -5.85 13.82 4.15
C SER A 151 -5.28 12.48 3.65
N HIS A 152 -3.97 12.25 3.83
CA HIS A 152 -3.30 11.00 3.48
C HIS A 152 -3.56 9.86 4.49
N LEU A 153 -4.32 10.09 5.56
CA LEU A 153 -4.80 8.98 6.39
C LEU A 153 -5.73 8.06 5.60
N ASP A 154 -6.46 8.62 4.64
CA ASP A 154 -7.56 7.95 3.94
C ASP A 154 -7.24 7.61 2.47
N HIS A 155 -6.02 7.88 2.00
CA HIS A 155 -5.54 7.45 0.69
C HIS A 155 -4.01 7.36 0.66
N VAL A 156 -3.48 6.58 -0.28
CA VAL A 156 -2.04 6.55 -0.58
C VAL A 156 -1.75 7.47 -1.75
N HIS A 157 -0.80 8.39 -1.57
CA HIS A 157 -0.26 9.24 -2.62
C HIS A 157 1.09 8.71 -3.10
N LEU A 158 1.30 8.69 -4.41
CA LEU A 158 2.56 8.33 -5.06
C LEU A 158 3.00 9.44 -6.01
N GLY A 159 4.25 9.88 -5.89
CA GLY A 159 4.94 10.69 -6.88
C GLY A 159 5.94 9.84 -7.65
N ILE A 160 5.85 9.82 -8.98
CA ILE A 160 6.66 8.98 -9.87
C ILE A 160 7.58 9.87 -10.73
N ASP A 161 8.75 9.35 -11.09
CA ASP A 161 9.61 9.97 -12.11
C ASP A 161 8.92 10.01 -13.49
N ARG A 162 8.70 11.20 -14.05
CA ARG A 162 8.05 11.38 -15.36
C ARG A 162 8.74 10.63 -16.49
N ARG A 163 10.05 10.40 -16.36
CA ARG A 163 10.86 9.66 -17.34
C ARG A 163 10.46 8.19 -17.43
N LYS A 164 9.79 7.66 -16.40
CA LYS A 164 9.47 6.25 -16.21
C LYS A 164 8.00 5.92 -16.45
N LEU A 165 7.17 6.90 -16.79
CA LEU A 165 5.73 6.71 -17.02
C LEU A 165 5.38 5.92 -18.29
N ARG A 166 6.36 5.62 -19.14
CA ARG A 166 6.23 4.71 -20.30
C ARG A 166 6.87 3.34 -20.04
N ASP A 167 7.49 3.13 -18.89
CA ASP A 167 8.13 1.87 -18.53
C ASP A 167 7.07 0.90 -17.97
N ARG A 168 6.51 0.07 -18.86
CA ARG A 168 5.46 -0.88 -18.50
C ARG A 168 5.92 -1.90 -17.46
N ALA A 169 7.18 -2.36 -17.53
CA ALA A 169 7.69 -3.35 -16.58
C ALA A 169 7.79 -2.77 -15.17
N PHE A 170 8.26 -1.52 -15.05
CA PHE A 170 8.23 -0.79 -13.77
C PHE A 170 6.80 -0.63 -13.26
N LEU A 171 5.86 -0.17 -14.10
CA LEU A 171 4.49 0.09 -13.65
C LEU A 171 3.74 -1.21 -13.26
N GLN A 172 4.00 -2.32 -13.93
CA GLN A 172 3.50 -3.63 -13.51
C GLN A 172 4.07 -4.05 -12.15
N ARG A 173 5.39 -3.88 -11.95
CA ARG A 173 6.03 -4.12 -10.64
C ARG A 173 5.43 -3.25 -9.53
N LEU A 174 5.21 -1.96 -9.81
CA LEU A 174 4.56 -1.04 -8.87
C LEU A 174 3.17 -1.56 -8.46
N ALA A 175 2.35 -1.97 -9.44
CA ALA A 175 1.03 -2.54 -9.15
C ALA A 175 1.15 -3.79 -8.27
N SER A 176 2.10 -4.70 -8.55
CA SER A 176 2.33 -5.91 -7.74
C SER A 176 2.67 -5.59 -6.28
N PHE A 177 3.47 -4.54 -6.01
CA PHE A 177 3.73 -4.10 -4.63
C PHE A 177 2.48 -3.54 -3.94
N VAL A 178 1.66 -2.77 -4.66
CA VAL A 178 0.38 -2.26 -4.14
C VAL A 178 -0.57 -3.40 -3.77
N MET A 179 -0.57 -4.48 -4.56
CA MET A 179 -1.41 -5.66 -4.36
C MET A 179 -0.82 -6.63 -3.32
N GLY A 180 0.52 -6.62 -3.16
CA GLY A 180 1.24 -7.46 -2.21
C GLY A 180 1.63 -8.83 -2.78
N ASP A 181 1.66 -8.96 -4.11
CA ASP A 181 1.86 -10.24 -4.80
C ASP A 181 3.34 -10.64 -4.93
N ASP A 182 4.24 -9.65 -4.97
CA ASP A 182 5.66 -9.85 -5.29
C ASP A 182 6.51 -8.94 -4.40
N MET A 183 6.82 -9.41 -3.19
CA MET A 183 7.74 -8.73 -2.28
C MET A 183 8.99 -9.57 -2.08
N SER A 184 10.16 -8.93 -2.17
CA SER A 184 11.40 -9.58 -1.76
C SER A 184 11.43 -9.83 -0.25
N ALA A 185 12.24 -10.80 0.20
CA ALA A 185 12.48 -11.04 1.62
C ALA A 185 12.99 -9.77 2.35
N LYS A 186 13.71 -8.88 1.66
CA LYS A 186 14.16 -7.60 2.22
C LYS A 186 12.98 -6.67 2.44
N ALA A 187 12.10 -6.51 1.45
CA ALA A 187 10.88 -5.71 1.59
C ALA A 187 9.95 -6.28 2.68
N GLU A 188 9.79 -7.60 2.75
CA GLU A 188 9.03 -8.27 3.82
C GLU A 188 9.62 -7.97 5.21
N SER A 189 10.94 -8.04 5.36
CA SER A 189 11.61 -7.68 6.61
C SER A 189 11.41 -6.21 7.00
N GLU A 190 11.38 -5.31 6.02
CA GLU A 190 11.14 -3.89 6.24
C GLU A 190 9.69 -3.59 6.63
N VAL A 191 8.72 -4.23 5.97
CA VAL A 191 7.32 -4.20 6.40
C VAL A 191 7.24 -4.68 7.83
N HIS A 192 7.85 -5.82 8.13
CA HIS A 192 7.85 -6.37 9.48
C HIS A 192 8.40 -5.37 10.51
N ALA A 193 9.55 -4.76 10.25
CA ALA A 193 10.16 -3.76 11.13
C ALA A 193 9.27 -2.53 11.37
N LEU A 194 8.56 -2.04 10.34
CA LEU A 194 7.60 -0.94 10.48
C LEU A 194 6.49 -1.31 11.47
N TRP A 195 5.88 -2.50 11.31
CA TRP A 195 4.81 -2.95 12.20
C TRP A 195 5.32 -3.24 13.61
N GLN A 196 6.50 -3.84 13.78
CA GLN A 196 7.09 -4.06 15.11
C GLN A 196 7.37 -2.75 15.85
N GLY A 197 7.87 -1.73 15.16
CA GLY A 197 8.21 -0.44 15.74
C GLY A 197 7.01 0.42 16.14
N THR A 198 5.85 0.21 15.50
CA THR A 198 4.61 0.92 15.84
C THR A 198 3.75 0.17 16.87
N TYR A 199 3.97 -1.14 17.04
CA TYR A 199 3.23 -1.95 18.01
C TYR A 199 3.76 -1.76 19.44
N PHE A 200 3.51 -0.59 20.02
CA PHE A 200 3.63 -0.37 21.46
C PHE A 200 2.41 -0.97 22.17
N GLY A 201 2.36 -2.29 22.36
CA GLY A 201 1.43 -2.96 23.27
C GLY A 201 0.02 -2.35 23.30
N GLY A 202 -0.65 -2.33 22.15
CA GLY A 202 -2.00 -1.78 21.99
C GLY A 202 -3.04 -2.89 21.85
N ASN A 203 -4.32 -2.49 21.88
CA ASN A 203 -5.43 -3.40 21.60
C ASN A 203 -5.48 -3.72 20.09
N SER A 204 -4.87 -4.82 19.65
CA SER A 204 -5.27 -5.48 18.40
C SER A 204 -6.49 -6.36 18.68
N CYS A 205 -7.54 -6.24 17.87
CA CYS A 205 -8.79 -7.02 17.97
C CYS A 205 -9.43 -7.05 19.37
N GLY A 206 -9.28 -5.98 20.17
CA GLY A 206 -9.86 -5.90 21.52
C GLY A 206 -9.12 -6.70 22.61
N ARG A 207 -7.90 -7.21 22.34
CA ARG A 207 -7.05 -7.89 23.34
C ARG A 207 -5.80 -7.06 23.64
N LYS A 208 -5.50 -6.86 24.93
CA LYS A 208 -4.21 -6.30 25.38
C LYS A 208 -3.12 -7.34 25.17
N VAL A 209 -2.11 -7.02 24.36
CA VAL A 209 -0.92 -7.86 24.24
C VAL A 209 0.21 -7.22 25.06
N PRO A 210 0.76 -7.88 26.10
CA PRO A 210 1.89 -7.34 26.84
C PRO A 210 3.15 -7.31 25.98
N PHE A 211 3.91 -6.22 26.09
CA PHE A 211 5.20 -6.05 25.44
C PHE A 211 6.22 -7.05 26.02
N GLN A 212 6.58 -8.09 25.27
CA GLN A 212 7.69 -8.99 25.61
C GLN A 212 8.49 -9.37 24.37
N GLY A 213 9.58 -8.64 24.11
CA GLY A 213 10.78 -9.14 23.43
C GLY A 213 10.66 -9.51 21.94
N SER A 214 11.81 -9.44 21.26
CA SER A 214 12.04 -9.41 19.81
C SER A 214 11.51 -10.59 18.97
N SER A 215 10.91 -11.62 19.56
CA SER A 215 10.31 -12.76 18.83
C SER A 215 8.79 -12.76 18.83
N SER A 216 8.14 -12.07 19.78
CA SER A 216 6.67 -12.08 19.92
C SER A 216 5.99 -11.18 18.90
N ASN A 217 6.68 -10.13 18.42
CA ASN A 217 6.13 -9.17 17.48
C ASN A 217 6.00 -9.73 16.05
N ALA A 218 6.75 -10.79 15.69
CA ALA A 218 6.58 -11.55 14.45
C ALA A 218 5.27 -12.33 14.41
N LEU A 219 4.87 -12.93 15.53
CA LEU A 219 3.60 -13.63 15.66
C LEU A 219 2.41 -12.66 15.64
N VAL A 220 2.53 -11.49 16.26
CA VAL A 220 1.47 -10.47 16.25
C VAL A 220 1.29 -9.84 14.86
N ALA A 221 2.38 -9.49 14.18
CA ALA A 221 2.30 -9.00 12.80
C ALA A 221 1.74 -10.08 11.84
N LYS A 222 2.10 -11.36 12.04
CA LYS A 222 1.50 -12.48 11.31
C LYS A 222 0.02 -12.69 11.68
N ALA A 223 -0.38 -12.46 12.93
CA ALA A 223 -1.76 -12.52 13.35
C ALA A 223 -2.59 -11.38 12.74
N ASP A 224 -2.07 -10.15 12.69
CA ASP A 224 -2.74 -9.02 12.06
C ASP A 224 -2.84 -9.22 10.53
N TYR A 225 -1.79 -9.75 9.90
CA TYR A 225 -1.85 -10.20 8.49
C TYR A 225 -2.90 -11.30 8.29
N THR A 226 -2.96 -12.28 9.20
CA THR A 226 -3.98 -13.35 9.19
C THR A 226 -5.38 -12.78 9.34
N VAL A 227 -5.58 -11.80 10.23
CA VAL A 227 -6.86 -11.10 10.40
C VAL A 227 -7.25 -10.33 9.15
N GLN A 228 -6.32 -9.60 8.52
CA GLN A 228 -6.56 -8.90 7.27
C GLN A 228 -6.93 -9.87 6.13
N LEU A 229 -6.29 -11.04 6.10
CA LEU A 229 -6.60 -12.08 5.14
C LEU A 229 -7.98 -12.70 5.41
N LEU A 230 -8.35 -12.90 6.67
CA LEU A 230 -9.69 -13.32 7.09
C LEU A 230 -10.76 -12.27 6.74
N GLU A 231 -10.47 -10.98 6.89
CA GLU A 231 -11.38 -9.89 6.48
C GLU A 231 -11.55 -9.82 4.95
N THR A 232 -10.47 -10.11 4.20
CA THR A 232 -10.51 -10.23 2.75
C THR A 232 -11.37 -11.42 2.32
N ILE A 233 -11.21 -12.58 2.98
CA ILE A 233 -12.05 -13.77 2.77
C ILE A 233 -13.51 -13.43 3.08
N LEU A 234 -13.78 -12.83 4.25
CA LEU A 234 -15.12 -12.44 4.69
C LEU A 234 -15.80 -11.45 3.71
N THR A 235 -15.02 -10.58 3.07
CA THR A 235 -15.50 -9.65 2.06
C THR A 235 -15.78 -10.36 0.73
N ALA A 236 -14.94 -11.32 0.32
CA ALA A 236 -15.16 -12.14 -0.88
C ALA A 236 -16.39 -13.06 -0.77
N VAL A 237 -16.75 -13.49 0.45
CA VAL A 237 -17.95 -14.30 0.68
C VAL A 237 -19.21 -13.49 1.01
N LYS A 238 -19.08 -12.17 1.22
CA LYS A 238 -20.23 -11.26 1.33
C LYS A 238 -20.89 -11.09 -0.04
N GLY A 239 -21.92 -11.89 -0.29
CA GLY A 239 -22.73 -11.85 -1.51
C GLY A 239 -22.99 -13.21 -2.16
N GLU A 240 -22.31 -14.26 -1.69
CA GLU A 240 -22.61 -15.64 -2.10
C GLU A 240 -23.79 -16.19 -1.29
N ALA A 241 -24.76 -16.81 -1.97
CA ALA A 241 -25.97 -17.37 -1.34
C ALA A 241 -25.79 -18.81 -0.84
N ASP A 242 -24.67 -19.46 -1.20
CA ASP A 242 -24.40 -20.87 -0.89
C ASP A 242 -23.39 -20.99 0.25
N THR A 243 -23.93 -21.09 1.47
CA THR A 243 -23.17 -21.28 2.71
C THR A 243 -22.21 -22.48 2.66
N ALA A 244 -22.53 -23.56 1.92
CA ALA A 244 -21.66 -24.74 1.86
C ALA A 244 -20.42 -24.52 0.99
N ALA A 245 -20.56 -23.80 -0.12
CA ALA A 245 -19.45 -23.40 -0.98
C ALA A 245 -18.52 -22.40 -0.26
N ILE A 246 -19.11 -21.46 0.49
CA ILE A 246 -18.39 -20.50 1.35
C ILE A 246 -17.54 -21.23 2.39
N LEU A 247 -18.14 -22.15 3.14
CA LEU A 247 -17.43 -22.92 4.18
C LEU A 247 -16.30 -23.76 3.59
N THR A 248 -16.54 -24.41 2.44
CA THR A 248 -15.51 -25.20 1.75
C THR A 248 -14.31 -24.34 1.33
N ARG A 249 -14.54 -23.13 0.80
CA ARG A 249 -13.45 -22.21 0.42
C ARG A 249 -12.73 -21.64 1.64
N ILE A 250 -13.46 -21.35 2.72
CA ILE A 250 -12.87 -20.93 3.99
C ILE A 250 -11.95 -22.03 4.52
N ASP A 251 -12.42 -23.28 4.57
CA ASP A 251 -11.65 -24.41 5.06
C ASP A 251 -10.41 -24.67 4.20
N GLN A 252 -10.55 -24.62 2.88
CA GLN A 252 -9.42 -24.79 1.95
C GLN A 252 -8.38 -23.68 2.14
N ARG A 253 -8.82 -22.42 2.23
CA ARG A 253 -7.90 -21.30 2.41
C ARG A 253 -7.24 -21.29 3.80
N ALA A 254 -7.98 -21.67 4.83
CA ALA A 254 -7.45 -21.85 6.18
C ALA A 254 -6.40 -22.97 6.22
N ALA A 255 -6.61 -24.07 5.51
CA ALA A 255 -5.64 -25.15 5.40
C ALA A 255 -4.35 -24.72 4.68
N GLU A 256 -4.46 -23.99 3.55
CA GLU A 256 -3.31 -23.42 2.84
C GLU A 256 -2.49 -22.49 3.73
N LEU A 257 -3.16 -21.62 4.48
CA LEU A 257 -2.50 -20.68 5.39
C LEU A 257 -1.83 -21.38 6.57
N ARG A 258 -2.49 -22.40 7.12
CA ARG A 258 -1.93 -23.21 8.20
C ARG A 258 -0.64 -23.91 7.72
N ALA A 259 -0.67 -24.51 6.53
CA ALA A 259 0.51 -25.15 5.94
C ALA A 259 1.66 -24.15 5.69
N GLY A 260 1.35 -22.97 5.15
CA GLY A 260 2.33 -21.90 4.96
C GLY A 260 2.93 -21.40 6.28
N LEU A 261 2.10 -21.18 7.31
CA LEU A 261 2.56 -20.74 8.62
C LEU A 261 3.45 -21.79 9.30
N VAL A 262 3.13 -23.08 9.19
CA VAL A 262 3.96 -24.17 9.72
C VAL A 262 5.32 -24.19 9.01
N ALA A 263 5.35 -24.06 7.68
CA ALA A 263 6.59 -24.00 6.92
C ALA A 263 7.47 -22.81 7.34
N ASP A 264 6.87 -21.64 7.52
CA ASP A 264 7.55 -20.44 8.00
C ASP A 264 8.11 -20.62 9.42
N ILE A 265 7.34 -21.19 10.34
CA ILE A 265 7.77 -21.45 11.72
C ILE A 265 8.96 -22.41 11.71
N LEU A 266 8.91 -23.46 10.90
CA LEU A 266 10.02 -24.41 10.74
C LEU A 266 11.27 -23.74 10.16
N ALA A 267 11.11 -22.84 9.19
CA ALA A 267 12.21 -22.09 8.62
C ALA A 267 12.85 -21.13 9.63
N ALA A 268 12.04 -20.51 10.51
CA ALA A 268 12.50 -19.57 11.52
C ALA A 268 13.11 -20.23 12.77
N LEU A 269 12.77 -21.49 13.07
CA LEU A 269 13.32 -22.22 14.20
C LEU A 269 14.71 -22.80 13.87
N PRO A 270 15.71 -22.62 14.77
CA PRO A 270 17.01 -23.27 14.61
C PRO A 270 16.85 -24.80 14.65
N PRO A 271 17.74 -25.57 13.99
CA PRO A 271 17.52 -27.00 13.75
C PRO A 271 17.28 -27.83 15.01
N ASP A 272 17.87 -27.42 16.13
CA ASP A 272 17.74 -28.04 17.46
C ASP A 272 16.40 -27.76 18.16
N ARG A 273 15.59 -26.84 17.62
CA ARG A 273 14.27 -26.45 18.14
C ARG A 273 13.12 -26.71 17.19
N ARG A 274 13.37 -27.36 16.04
CA ARG A 274 12.31 -27.73 15.09
C ARG A 274 11.51 -28.88 15.68
N ALA A 275 10.28 -28.59 16.12
CA ALA A 275 9.26 -29.62 16.26
C ALA A 275 8.91 -30.17 14.88
N SER A 276 8.38 -31.39 14.82
CA SER A 276 7.84 -31.92 13.57
C SER A 276 6.66 -31.05 13.08
N PRO A 277 6.39 -31.01 11.76
CA PRO A 277 5.23 -30.29 11.23
C PRO A 277 3.92 -30.64 11.94
N ALA A 278 3.71 -31.91 12.27
CA ALA A 278 2.52 -32.40 12.98
C ALA A 278 2.43 -31.88 14.43
N GLU A 279 3.56 -31.76 15.14
CA GLU A 279 3.59 -31.18 16.48
C GLU A 279 3.29 -29.68 16.45
N LEU A 280 3.78 -28.95 15.43
CA LEU A 280 3.45 -27.54 15.23
C LEU A 280 1.98 -27.34 14.87
N GLU A 281 1.42 -28.17 14.00
CA GLU A 281 -0.01 -28.14 13.67
C GLU A 281 -0.87 -28.39 14.91
N THR A 282 -0.52 -29.39 15.72
CA THR A 282 -1.22 -29.70 16.97
C THR A 282 -1.12 -28.55 17.97
N ALA A 283 0.05 -27.92 18.10
CA ALA A 283 0.23 -26.75 18.97
C ALA A 283 -0.58 -25.54 18.47
N LEU A 284 -0.65 -25.34 17.15
CA LEU A 284 -1.46 -24.30 16.54
C LEU A 284 -2.95 -24.51 16.81
N GLU A 285 -3.43 -25.76 16.69
CA GLU A 285 -4.82 -26.12 16.99
C GLU A 285 -5.19 -25.86 18.44
N ARG A 286 -4.32 -26.22 19.39
CA ARG A 286 -4.54 -25.96 20.82
C ARG A 286 -4.57 -24.46 21.13
N ALA A 287 -3.64 -23.70 20.56
CA ALA A 287 -3.60 -22.25 20.71
C ALA A 287 -4.85 -21.57 20.14
N LEU A 288 -5.33 -22.02 18.98
CA LEU A 288 -6.55 -21.52 18.34
C LEU A 288 -7.82 -21.90 19.12
N ALA A 289 -7.83 -23.05 19.79
CA ALA A 289 -8.91 -23.49 20.68
C ALA A 289 -8.96 -22.74 22.02
N GLY A 290 -8.04 -21.79 22.26
CA GLY A 290 -7.97 -21.01 23.51
C GLY A 290 -7.32 -21.76 24.68
N GLY A 291 -6.70 -22.91 24.43
CA GLY A 291 -5.89 -23.63 25.42
C GLY A 291 -4.45 -23.14 25.37
N VAL A 292 -4.12 -22.13 26.17
CA VAL A 292 -2.73 -21.76 26.43
C VAL A 292 -2.45 -22.11 27.89
N GLU A 293 -1.71 -23.20 28.11
CA GLU A 293 -0.87 -23.42 29.30
C GLU A 293 0.57 -23.02 28.98
#